data_AF-A0A530M4V3-F1
#
_entry.id   AF-A0A530M4V3-F1
#
_cell.length_a   1.000
_cell.length_b   1.000
_cell.length_c   1.000
_cell.angle_alpha   90.00
_cell.angle_beta   90.00
_cell.angle_gamma   90.00
#
_symmetry.space_group_name_H-M   'P 1'
#
loop_
_entity.id
_entity.type
_entity.pdbx_description
1 polymer ?
#
loop_
_entity_poly.entity_id
_entity_poly.type
_entity_poly.pdbx_seq_one_letter_code
_entity_poly.pdbx_strand_id
1 'polypeptide(L)'
;LRHGPMKPMGLTNAHNPSVKAYAVVQLRQDNALGTLYNMVGFQTKLKHAEQVRVFRTIPGLENAEFARLGGLHRNTYINSPTLLDHSLQLKSRPGLRFAGQIT
;
A
#
# COMPACT_ATOMS: atom_id res chain seq x y z
N LEU A 1 12.72 -9.92 -6.49
CA LEU A 1 11.35 -9.34 -6.43
C LEU A 1 10.25 -10.26 -6.97
N ARG A 2 10.45 -11.01 -8.08
CA ARG A 2 9.43 -11.90 -8.68
C ARG A 2 8.92 -13.08 -7.82
N HIS A 3 9.56 -13.35 -6.69
CA HIS A 3 9.10 -14.34 -5.71
C HIS A 3 8.39 -13.71 -4.50
N GLY A 4 8.30 -12.38 -4.45
CA GLY A 4 7.64 -11.59 -3.41
C GLY A 4 6.58 -10.66 -4.00
N PRO A 5 6.70 -9.32 -3.87
CA PRO A 5 5.63 -8.39 -4.27
C PRO A 5 5.35 -8.36 -5.77
N MET A 6 6.26 -8.90 -6.60
CA MET A 6 6.09 -8.95 -8.05
C MET A 6 5.71 -10.33 -8.59
N LYS A 7 5.22 -11.23 -7.72
CA LYS A 7 4.91 -12.62 -8.08
C LYS A 7 3.65 -12.70 -8.95
N PRO A 8 3.70 -13.31 -10.15
CA PRO A 8 2.58 -13.35 -11.09
C PRO A 8 1.62 -14.53 -10.86
N MET A 9 1.69 -15.21 -9.71
CA MET A 9 0.97 -16.48 -9.51
C MET A 9 -0.53 -16.27 -9.41
N GLY A 10 -1.29 -17.08 -10.15
CA GLY A 10 -2.75 -17.01 -10.20
C GLY A 10 -3.30 -15.90 -11.09
N LEU A 11 -2.45 -15.21 -11.85
CA LEU A 11 -2.85 -14.12 -12.75
C LEU A 11 -2.64 -14.52 -14.21
N THR A 12 -3.64 -14.24 -15.03
CA THR A 12 -3.60 -14.37 -16.49
C THR A 12 -3.82 -13.00 -17.10
N ASN A 13 -2.96 -12.60 -18.02
CA ASN A 13 -3.15 -11.36 -18.77
C ASN A 13 -4.29 -11.55 -19.78
N ALA A 14 -5.42 -10.86 -19.59
CA ALA A 14 -6.56 -10.95 -20.51
C ALA A 14 -6.24 -10.51 -21.94
N HIS A 15 -5.26 -9.62 -22.12
CA HIS A 15 -4.83 -9.13 -23.44
C HIS A 15 -3.85 -10.06 -24.14
N ASN A 16 -3.20 -10.97 -23.40
CA ASN A 16 -2.31 -11.97 -23.96
C ASN A 16 -2.32 -13.25 -23.11
N PRO A 17 -3.38 -14.07 -23.21
CA PRO A 17 -3.60 -15.19 -22.29
C PRO A 17 -2.58 -16.32 -22.44
N SER A 18 -1.93 -16.45 -23.61
CA SER A 18 -0.94 -17.49 -23.89
C SER A 18 0.44 -17.17 -23.32
N VAL A 19 0.70 -15.90 -22.96
CA VAL A 19 1.98 -15.47 -22.42
C VAL A 19 1.87 -15.24 -20.92
N LYS A 20 2.60 -16.05 -20.15
CA LYS A 20 2.69 -15.86 -18.70
C LYS A 20 3.53 -14.63 -18.38
N ALA A 21 2.96 -13.71 -17.60
CA ALA A 21 3.70 -12.55 -17.13
C ALA A 21 4.94 -12.99 -16.33
N TYR A 22 6.08 -12.38 -16.62
CA TYR A 22 7.32 -12.63 -15.87
C TYR A 22 7.24 -12.08 -14.44
N ALA A 23 6.59 -10.93 -14.28
CA ALA A 23 6.37 -10.25 -13.03
C ALA A 23 5.17 -9.31 -13.18
N VAL A 24 4.55 -8.94 -12.05
CA VAL A 24 3.42 -7.99 -12.00
C VAL A 24 3.65 -6.95 -10.93
N VAL A 25 2.98 -5.82 -11.02
CA VAL A 25 2.80 -4.89 -9.89
C VAL A 25 1.32 -4.81 -9.62
N GLN A 26 0.92 -5.03 -8.38
CA GLN A 26 -0.48 -5.03 -7.98
C GLN A 26 -0.83 -3.70 -7.33
N LEU A 27 -1.96 -3.13 -7.77
CA LEU A 27 -2.56 -1.96 -7.17
C LEU A 27 -3.79 -2.38 -6.37
N ARG A 28 -3.95 -1.82 -5.17
CA ARG A 28 -5.13 -2.01 -4.32
C ARG A 28 -5.80 -0.66 -4.09
N GLN A 29 -7.11 -0.59 -4.31
CA GLN A 29 -7.91 0.57 -3.96
C GLN A 29 -7.75 0.89 -2.47
N ASP A 30 -7.42 2.14 -2.15
CA ASP A 30 -7.10 2.57 -0.79
C ASP A 30 -8.19 3.49 -0.21
N ASN A 31 -9.06 4.06 -1.05
CA ASN A 31 -10.22 4.84 -0.61
C ASN A 31 -11.52 4.41 -1.30
N ALA A 32 -12.66 4.68 -0.66
CA ALA A 32 -13.98 4.28 -1.16
C ALA A 32 -14.32 4.87 -2.54
N LEU A 33 -13.82 6.08 -2.85
CA LEU A 33 -14.05 6.76 -4.13
C LEU A 33 -13.28 6.15 -5.31
N GLY A 34 -12.31 5.27 -5.06
CA GLY A 34 -11.51 4.67 -6.13
C GLY A 34 -10.57 5.66 -6.82
N THR A 35 -10.21 6.75 -6.14
CA THR A 35 -9.28 7.76 -6.66
C THR A 35 -7.86 7.57 -6.15
N LEU A 36 -7.67 6.72 -5.13
CA LEU A 36 -6.35 6.39 -4.58
C LEU A 36 -6.11 4.89 -4.63
N TYR A 37 -4.93 4.54 -5.13
CA TYR A 37 -4.45 3.16 -5.19
C TYR A 37 -3.07 3.05 -4.56
N ASN A 38 -2.87 1.98 -3.80
CA ASN A 38 -1.59 1.66 -3.18
C ASN A 38 -0.87 0.54 -3.95
N MET A 39 0.46 0.65 -4.07
CA MET A 39 1.32 -0.39 -4.65
C MET A 39 1.60 -1.49 -3.62
N VAL A 40 1.05 -2.68 -3.85
CA VAL A 40 1.08 -3.78 -2.86
C VAL A 40 2.50 -4.31 -2.67
N GLY A 41 3.02 -4.21 -1.45
CA GLY A 41 4.33 -4.75 -1.08
C GLY A 41 5.54 -3.93 -1.54
N PHE A 42 5.34 -2.64 -1.86
CA PHE A 42 6.38 -1.71 -2.32
C PHE A 42 6.87 -0.75 -1.22
N GLN A 43 6.92 -1.20 0.04
CA GLN A 43 7.57 -0.45 1.12
C GLN A 43 9.05 -0.16 0.80
N THR A 44 9.51 1.08 1.05
CA THR A 44 10.82 1.54 0.59
C THR A 44 11.46 2.60 1.49
N LYS A 45 12.81 2.69 1.42
CA LYS A 45 13.64 3.76 1.99
C LYS A 45 14.25 4.68 0.92
N LEU A 46 13.86 4.51 -0.35
CA LEU A 46 14.37 5.35 -1.44
C LEU A 46 13.98 6.81 -1.22
N LYS A 47 14.86 7.73 -1.65
CA LYS A 47 14.53 9.16 -1.72
C LYS A 47 13.32 9.36 -2.65
N HIS A 48 12.50 10.35 -2.36
CA HIS A 48 11.27 10.63 -3.12
C HIS A 48 11.50 10.78 -4.63
N ALA A 49 12.56 11.49 -5.04
CA ALA A 49 12.91 11.64 -6.45
C ALA A 49 13.17 10.29 -7.15
N GLU A 50 13.84 9.36 -6.45
CA GLU A 50 14.13 8.03 -6.97
C GLU A 50 12.90 7.14 -7.02
N GLN A 51 11.98 7.29 -6.07
CA GLN A 51 10.69 6.61 -6.13
C GLN A 51 9.93 7.01 -7.39
N VAL A 52 9.78 8.32 -7.65
CA VAL A 52 9.10 8.82 -8.86
C VAL A 52 9.79 8.30 -10.12
N ARG A 53 11.13 8.41 -10.18
CA ARG A 53 11.92 7.95 -11.34
C ARG A 53 11.73 6.46 -11.62
N VAL A 54 11.83 5.61 -10.60
CA VAL A 54 11.75 4.14 -10.75
C VAL A 54 10.31 3.68 -10.96
N PHE A 55 9.33 4.25 -10.26
CA PHE A 55 7.94 3.80 -10.40
C PHE A 55 7.34 4.15 -11.76
N ARG A 56 7.78 5.25 -12.40
CA ARG A 56 7.40 5.58 -13.78
C ARG A 56 7.98 4.64 -14.84
N THR A 57 8.91 3.75 -14.48
CA THR A 57 9.37 2.70 -15.41
C THR A 57 8.48 1.46 -15.40
N ILE A 58 7.46 1.42 -14.53
CA ILE A 58 6.52 0.31 -14.46
C ILE A 58 5.44 0.52 -15.54
N PRO A 59 5.16 -0.48 -16.38
CA PRO A 59 4.12 -0.36 -17.41
C PRO A 59 2.77 0.03 -16.82
N GLY A 60 2.14 1.07 -17.38
CA GLY A 60 0.87 1.64 -16.92
C GLY A 60 1.01 2.72 -15.84
N LEU A 61 2.23 3.00 -15.34
CA LEU A 61 2.50 4.06 -14.36
C LEU A 61 3.39 5.18 -14.90
N GLU A 62 3.63 5.22 -16.21
CA GLU A 62 4.54 6.17 -16.86
C GLU A 62 4.15 7.63 -16.56
N ASN A 63 2.84 7.90 -16.54
CA ASN A 63 2.25 9.20 -16.26
C ASN A 63 1.54 9.25 -14.90
N ALA A 64 1.84 8.32 -13.99
CA ALA A 64 1.18 8.28 -12.69
C ALA A 64 1.48 9.55 -11.86
N GLU A 65 0.45 10.01 -11.15
CA GLU A 65 0.56 11.04 -10.11
C GLU A 65 0.64 10.37 -8.74
N PHE A 66 1.70 10.68 -7.99
CA PHE A 66 1.94 10.08 -6.68
C PHE A 66 1.39 10.98 -5.58
N ALA A 67 0.16 10.71 -5.13
CA ALA A 67 -0.46 11.44 -4.01
C ALA A 67 0.30 11.29 -2.68
N ARG A 68 0.98 10.15 -2.48
CA ARG A 68 1.86 9.89 -1.34
C ARG A 68 3.03 9.00 -1.76
N LEU A 69 4.23 9.38 -1.37
CA LEU A 69 5.44 8.56 -1.57
C LEU A 69 5.73 7.73 -0.31
N GLY A 70 6.37 6.59 -0.52
CA GLY A 70 6.68 5.64 0.54
C GLY A 70 7.71 6.18 1.51
N GLY A 71 7.59 5.78 2.77
CA GLY A 71 8.59 6.03 3.79
C GLY A 71 8.64 4.85 4.75
N LEU A 72 9.84 4.49 5.19
CA LEU A 72 10.03 3.44 6.19
C LEU A 72 10.76 4.03 7.39
N HIS A 73 10.02 4.19 8.48
CA HIS A 73 10.48 4.70 9.75
C HIS A 73 9.90 3.84 10.88
N ARG A 74 10.50 3.95 12.07
CA ARG A 74 9.93 3.33 13.27
C ARG A 74 8.69 4.11 13.69
N ASN A 75 7.56 3.43 13.79
CA ASN A 75 6.34 3.99 14.39
C ASN A 75 5.77 2.98 15.38
N THR A 76 5.42 3.43 16.59
CA THR A 76 4.74 2.60 17.59
C THR A 76 3.26 2.99 17.57
N TYR A 77 2.40 2.04 17.22
CA TYR A 77 0.97 2.23 17.08
C TYR A 77 0.20 1.00 17.58
N ILE A 78 -1.10 1.15 17.81
CA ILE A 78 -2.00 0.06 18.16
C ILE A 78 -2.96 -0.24 17.00
N ASN A 79 -3.49 -1.46 16.93
CA ASN A 79 -4.52 -1.81 15.95
C ASN A 79 -5.87 -1.22 16.38
N SER A 80 -6.04 0.09 16.16
CA SER A 80 -7.20 0.86 16.61
C SER A 80 -8.54 0.35 16.11
N PRO A 81 -8.74 -0.06 14.84
CA PRO A 81 -10.03 -0.60 14.39
C PRO A 81 -10.51 -1.80 15.23
N THR A 82 -9.56 -2.62 15.69
CA THR A 82 -9.88 -3.77 16.55
C THR A 82 -10.05 -3.35 18.01
N LEU A 83 -9.20 -2.47 18.53
CA LEU A 83 -9.09 -2.17 19.96
C LEU A 83 -9.96 -1.01 20.46
N LEU A 84 -10.20 0.00 19.63
CA LEU A 84 -10.89 1.24 19.99
C LEU A 84 -12.29 1.31 19.38
N ASP A 85 -13.21 1.98 20.07
CA ASP A 85 -14.49 2.39 19.51
C ASP A 85 -14.38 3.70 18.70
N HIS A 86 -15.50 4.15 18.13
CA HIS A 86 -15.56 5.37 17.31
C HIS A 86 -15.22 6.65 18.09
N SER A 87 -15.21 6.61 19.41
CA SER A 87 -14.82 7.72 20.29
C SER A 87 -13.35 7.66 20.73
N LEU A 88 -12.57 6.74 20.16
CA LEU A 88 -11.16 6.45 20.48
C LEU A 88 -10.96 5.91 21.91
N GLN A 89 -11.99 5.29 22.47
CA GLN A 89 -11.93 4.67 23.79
C GLN A 89 -11.63 3.17 23.66
N LEU A 90 -10.81 2.64 24.57
CA LEU A 90 -10.44 1.22 24.57
C LEU A 90 -11.65 0.36 24.94
N LYS A 91 -12.03 -0.58 24.06
CA LYS A 91 -13.21 -1.45 24.25
C LYS A 91 -13.15 -2.28 25.54
N SER A 92 -11.95 -2.71 25.95
CA SER A 92 -11.75 -3.53 27.15
C SER A 92 -11.63 -2.73 28.45
N ARG A 93 -11.46 -1.39 28.39
CA ARG A 93 -11.30 -0.55 29.58
C ARG A 93 -12.02 0.79 29.39
N PRO A 94 -13.28 0.90 29.85
CA PRO A 94 -14.01 2.15 29.83
C PRO A 94 -13.24 3.28 30.54
N GLY A 95 -13.28 4.49 29.96
CA GLY A 95 -12.59 5.67 30.46
C GLY A 95 -11.13 5.83 29.99
N LEU A 96 -10.50 4.82 29.38
CA LEU A 96 -9.16 4.95 28.78
C LEU A 96 -9.28 5.28 27.29
N ARG A 97 -8.69 6.41 26.87
CA ARG A 97 -8.69 6.89 25.49
C ARG A 97 -7.28 7.01 24.93
N PHE A 98 -7.15 6.80 23.63
CA PHE A 98 -5.91 7.01 22.89
C PHE A 98 -6.13 8.09 21.83
N ALA A 99 -5.08 8.81 21.46
CA ALA A 99 -5.12 9.82 20.41
C ALA A 99 -3.73 10.04 19.79
N GLY A 100 -3.70 10.59 18.57
CA GLY A 100 -2.45 10.95 17.88
C GLY A 100 -1.81 9.78 17.15
N GLN A 101 -0.49 9.81 16.99
CA GLN A 101 0.24 8.82 16.17
C GLN A 101 0.15 7.37 16.68
N ILE A 102 -0.24 7.17 17.94
CA ILE A 102 -0.42 5.84 18.52
C ILE A 102 -1.71 5.16 18.02
N THR A 103 -2.71 5.91 17.56
CA THR A 103 -4.02 5.39 17.10
C THR A 103 -4.12 5.20 15.60
#